data_AF-A0A7X7KD29-F1
#
_entry.id   AF-A0A7X7KD29-F1
#
_cell.length_a   1.000
_cell.length_b   1.000
_cell.length_c   1.000
_cell.angle_alpha   90.00
_cell.angle_beta   90.00
_cell.angle_gamma   90.00
#
_symmetry.space_group_name_H-M   'P 1'
#
loop_
_entity.id
_entity.type
_entity.pdbx_description
1 polymer ?
#
loop_
_entity_poly.entity_id
_entity_poly.type
_entity_poly.pdbx_seq_one_letter_code
_entity_poly.pdbx_strand_id
1 'polypeptide(L)'
;MPTRRGLSTLELVIALPILLGIMALMINFGVVSCWKVRGLSMARNAVWSTRYPRSGATNPRPAYWPDTAGVGLGGGESIAELDDPRVDQPVARGPVLGLITGSGVSLAVVNEDLLDPTLGLRAGSASLSRIYPMLGNLGTFRVRAEALILDDCWRYGEMSWQLGDNTVRLHENTTPRIPVIYEYDKQEQMATAYVQAVLAIYYATFQDALRPLDNDEEFIRYGQLFGWGGAPDFHPRLSRFCSLDRALAGQRVDDLIVRIQGRDDPRAAGLAERMARSFIGLYERVIQEYETLIDAEPPPSAGEIAAMQADIGQLQQKIDTLNQFLATLEN
;
A
#
# COMPACT_ATOMS: atom_id res chain seq x y z
N MET A 1 -36.95 -8.44 79.31
CA MET A 1 -36.65 -8.83 77.91
C MET A 1 -35.53 -9.86 77.94
N PRO A 2 -35.76 -11.12 77.55
CA PRO A 2 -34.70 -12.11 77.55
C PRO A 2 -33.79 -11.85 76.35
N THR A 3 -32.54 -11.51 76.64
CA THR A 3 -31.44 -11.42 75.68
C THR A 3 -31.19 -12.82 75.09
N ARG A 4 -31.54 -13.02 73.81
CA ARG A 4 -31.20 -14.22 73.06
C ARG A 4 -29.68 -14.34 72.97
N ARG A 5 -29.08 -15.15 73.86
CA ARG A 5 -27.69 -15.58 73.79
C ARG A 5 -27.65 -17.00 73.24
N GLY A 6 -26.83 -17.25 72.22
CA GLY A 6 -26.36 -18.61 71.90
C GLY A 6 -26.70 -19.23 70.55
N LEU A 7 -27.08 -18.47 69.51
CA LEU A 7 -27.22 -19.02 68.14
C LEU A 7 -26.01 -18.76 67.24
N SER A 8 -25.11 -17.83 67.60
CA SER A 8 -23.98 -17.46 66.74
C SER A 8 -22.97 -18.59 66.55
N THR A 9 -22.78 -19.46 67.55
CA THR A 9 -21.91 -20.64 67.42
C THR A 9 -22.52 -21.71 66.52
N LEU A 10 -23.84 -21.89 66.55
CA LEU A 10 -24.53 -22.83 65.65
C LEU A 10 -24.54 -22.33 64.21
N GLU A 11 -24.82 -21.04 64.00
CA GLU A 11 -24.74 -20.39 62.69
C GLU A 11 -23.31 -20.43 62.14
N LEU A 12 -22.28 -20.21 62.97
CA LEU A 12 -20.88 -20.32 62.57
C LEU A 12 -20.53 -21.76 62.15
N VAL A 13 -20.96 -22.79 62.90
CA VAL A 13 -20.67 -24.20 62.59
C VAL A 13 -21.35 -24.65 61.28
N ILE A 14 -22.52 -24.10 60.95
CA ILE A 14 -23.23 -24.43 59.70
C ILE A 14 -22.71 -23.59 58.52
N ALA A 15 -22.41 -22.30 58.73
CA ALA A 15 -21.95 -21.41 57.67
C ALA A 15 -20.51 -21.69 57.24
N LEU A 16 -19.63 -22.07 58.17
CA LEU A 16 -18.21 -22.31 57.90
C LEU A 16 -17.97 -23.41 56.83
N PRO A 17 -18.57 -24.61 56.87
CA PRO A 17 -18.39 -25.61 55.82
C PRO A 17 -18.97 -25.18 54.46
N ILE A 18 -20.05 -24.39 54.45
CA ILE A 18 -20.62 -23.83 53.21
C ILE A 18 -19.65 -22.81 52.60
N LEU A 19 -19.09 -21.91 53.41
CA LEU A 19 -18.11 -20.92 52.96
C LEU A 19 -16.81 -21.58 52.49
N LEU A 20 -16.33 -22.62 53.19
CA LEU A 20 -15.19 -23.43 52.75
C LEU A 20 -15.49 -24.17 51.44
N GLY A 21 -16.72 -24.68 51.27
CA GLY A 21 -17.18 -25.30 50.03
C GLY A 21 -17.17 -24.32 48.85
N ILE A 22 -17.70 -23.11 49.04
CA ILE A 22 -17.67 -22.05 48.02
C ILE A 22 -16.24 -21.66 47.68
N MET A 23 -15.37 -21.46 48.68
CA MET A 23 -13.96 -21.16 48.48
C MET A 23 -13.26 -22.27 47.68
N ALA A 24 -13.49 -23.53 48.03
CA ALA A 24 -12.95 -24.68 47.30
C ALA A 24 -13.42 -24.71 45.85
N LEU A 25 -14.70 -24.42 45.58
CA LEU A 25 -15.25 -24.33 44.23
C LEU A 25 -14.62 -23.18 43.43
N MET A 26 -14.45 -21.99 44.02
CA MET A 26 -13.80 -20.85 43.37
C MET A 26 -12.35 -21.17 42.99
N ILE A 27 -11.58 -21.78 43.91
CA ILE A 27 -10.19 -22.18 43.65
C ILE A 27 -10.12 -23.23 42.53
N ASN A 28 -10.97 -24.26 42.61
CA ASN A 28 -11.02 -25.30 41.58
C ASN A 28 -11.41 -24.74 40.20
N PHE A 29 -12.39 -23.85 40.14
CA PHE A 29 -12.79 -23.17 38.90
C PHE A 29 -11.65 -22.34 38.31
N GLY A 30 -10.96 -21.55 39.15
CA GLY A 30 -9.80 -20.76 38.72
C GLY A 30 -8.69 -21.64 38.16
N VAL A 31 -8.39 -22.75 38.82
CA VAL A 31 -7.36 -23.70 38.37
C VAL A 31 -7.75 -24.38 37.06
N VAL A 32 -8.98 -24.87 36.92
CA VAL A 32 -9.47 -25.49 35.68
C VAL A 32 -9.44 -24.48 34.53
N SER A 33 -9.89 -23.25 34.76
CA SER A 33 -9.89 -22.18 33.77
C SER A 33 -8.47 -21.83 33.30
N CYS A 34 -7.53 -21.68 34.23
CA CYS A 34 -6.12 -21.46 33.91
C CYS A 34 -5.54 -22.60 33.06
N TRP A 35 -5.85 -23.85 33.38
CA TRP A 35 -5.42 -25.00 32.60
C TRP A 35 -6.09 -25.09 31.23
N LYS A 36 -7.35 -24.64 31.10
CA LYS A 36 -8.03 -24.52 29.80
C LYS A 36 -7.36 -23.49 28.91
N VAL A 37 -7.02 -22.31 29.44
CA VAL A 37 -6.29 -21.27 28.70
C VAL A 37 -4.92 -21.78 28.27
N ARG A 38 -4.16 -22.41 29.17
CA ARG A 38 -2.87 -23.04 28.81
C ARG A 38 -3.04 -24.12 27.74
N GLY A 39 -4.09 -24.92 27.82
CA GLY A 39 -4.43 -25.93 26.80
C GLY A 39 -4.69 -25.30 25.44
N LEU A 40 -5.47 -24.22 25.36
CA LEU A 40 -5.72 -23.49 24.11
C LEU A 40 -4.44 -22.86 23.55
N SER A 41 -3.61 -22.26 24.41
CA SER A 41 -2.30 -21.74 24.00
C SER A 41 -1.40 -22.84 23.45
N MET A 42 -1.40 -24.03 24.07
CA MET A 42 -0.59 -25.15 23.58
C MET A 42 -1.14 -25.74 22.28
N ALA A 43 -2.46 -25.88 22.15
CA ALA A 43 -3.12 -26.30 20.91
C ALA A 43 -2.77 -25.34 19.76
N ARG A 44 -2.85 -24.02 19.99
CA ARG A 44 -2.45 -23.00 19.02
C ARG A 44 -0.96 -23.08 18.70
N ASN A 45 -0.10 -23.19 19.71
CA ASN A 45 1.35 -23.33 19.49
C ASN A 45 1.66 -24.57 18.65
N ALA A 46 1.00 -25.70 18.90
CA ALA A 46 1.19 -26.92 18.13
C ALA A 46 1.02 -26.65 16.63
N VAL A 47 -0.12 -26.06 16.20
CA VAL A 47 -0.35 -25.77 14.76
C VAL A 47 0.62 -24.75 14.19
N TRP A 48 0.89 -23.67 14.94
CA TRP A 48 1.76 -22.60 14.46
C TRP A 48 3.24 -23.02 14.38
N SER A 49 3.65 -23.98 15.21
CA SER A 49 5.02 -24.51 15.22
C SER A 49 5.31 -25.44 14.04
N THR A 50 4.29 -25.96 13.37
CA THR A 50 4.37 -26.85 12.19
C THR A 50 3.86 -26.21 10.91
N ARG A 51 3.53 -24.92 10.98
CA ARG A 51 3.25 -24.13 9.79
C ARG A 51 4.57 -23.85 9.09
N TYR A 52 4.59 -24.09 7.78
CA TYR A 52 5.74 -23.75 6.94
C TYR A 52 6.21 -22.30 7.21
N PRO A 53 7.54 -22.05 7.24
CA PRO A 53 8.65 -22.96 6.96
C PRO A 53 9.04 -23.87 8.13
N ARG A 54 8.29 -23.84 9.24
CA ARG A 54 8.59 -24.64 10.42
C ARG A 54 8.00 -26.04 10.28
N SER A 55 8.78 -27.05 10.61
CA SER A 55 8.35 -28.46 10.62
C SER A 55 7.97 -28.95 12.02
N GLY A 56 8.09 -28.10 13.05
CA GLY A 56 7.95 -28.48 14.46
C GLY A 56 9.11 -29.30 15.02
N ALA A 57 9.98 -29.86 14.17
CA ALA A 57 11.05 -30.77 14.58
C ALA A 57 12.08 -30.14 15.54
N THR A 58 12.27 -28.82 15.46
CA THR A 58 13.25 -28.05 16.25
C THR A 58 12.61 -27.19 17.34
N ASN A 59 11.29 -27.22 17.50
CA ASN A 59 10.59 -26.39 18.48
C ASN A 59 10.37 -27.18 19.78
N PRO A 60 11.11 -26.87 20.87
CA PRO A 60 10.90 -27.54 22.14
C PRO A 60 9.50 -27.23 22.66
N ARG A 61 8.89 -28.19 23.35
CA ARG A 61 7.63 -27.96 24.04
C ARG A 61 7.83 -26.87 25.10
N PRO A 62 6.87 -25.94 25.27
CA PRO A 62 6.98 -24.94 26.32
C PRO A 62 7.12 -25.59 27.70
N ALA A 63 8.06 -25.11 28.50
CA ALA A 63 8.41 -25.70 29.80
C ALA A 63 7.25 -25.78 30.81
N TYR A 64 6.19 -24.97 30.63
CA TYR A 64 5.00 -25.00 31.48
C TYR A 64 4.04 -26.16 31.16
N TRP A 65 4.19 -26.81 30.00
CA TRP A 65 3.32 -27.90 29.57
C TRP A 65 3.92 -29.24 30.00
N PRO A 66 3.20 -30.09 30.75
CA PRO A 66 3.76 -31.34 31.26
C PRO A 66 4.14 -32.33 30.14
N ASP A 67 5.23 -33.07 30.30
CA ASP A 67 5.66 -34.08 29.33
C ASP A 67 4.65 -35.23 29.18
N THR A 68 3.90 -35.52 30.25
CA THR A 68 2.84 -36.54 30.28
C THR A 68 1.52 -36.06 29.65
N ALA A 69 1.42 -34.79 29.27
CA ALA A 69 0.24 -34.23 28.63
C ALA A 69 0.31 -34.40 27.09
N GLY A 70 -0.83 -34.70 26.49
CA GLY A 70 -0.94 -34.92 25.05
C GLY A 70 -0.88 -33.61 24.27
N VAL A 71 -0.14 -33.61 23.18
CA VAL A 71 -0.12 -32.55 22.16
C VAL A 71 -0.14 -33.23 20.81
N GLY A 72 -1.08 -32.85 19.96
CA GLY A 72 -1.30 -33.47 18.67
C GLY A 72 -1.50 -32.46 17.56
N LEU A 73 -1.30 -32.94 16.34
CA LEU A 73 -1.50 -32.22 15.09
C LEU A 73 -2.31 -33.10 14.16
N GLY A 74 -3.26 -32.51 13.44
CA GLY A 74 -4.07 -33.22 12.47
C GLY A 74 -4.61 -32.27 11.39
N GLY A 75 -5.24 -32.85 10.38
CA GLY A 75 -6.15 -32.10 9.52
C GLY A 75 -7.38 -31.67 10.33
N GLY A 76 -7.82 -30.44 10.12
CA GLY A 76 -9.13 -29.96 10.55
C GLY A 76 -10.20 -30.32 9.54
N GLU A 77 -11.45 -30.07 9.90
CA GLU A 77 -12.60 -30.31 9.02
C GLU A 77 -12.61 -29.31 7.84
N SER A 78 -13.25 -29.70 6.73
CA SER A 78 -13.51 -28.79 5.61
C SER A 78 -14.60 -27.79 5.99
N ILE A 79 -14.42 -26.51 5.66
CA ILE A 79 -15.49 -25.51 5.82
C ILE A 79 -16.50 -25.73 4.69
N ALA A 80 -17.66 -26.30 5.01
CA ALA A 80 -18.69 -26.61 4.02
C ALA A 80 -19.43 -25.36 3.53
N GLU A 81 -19.63 -24.38 4.41
CA GLU A 81 -20.30 -23.12 4.11
C GLU A 81 -19.81 -22.04 5.07
N LEU A 82 -19.66 -20.81 4.58
CA LEU A 82 -19.28 -19.66 5.40
C LEU A 82 -20.55 -18.87 5.74
N ASP A 83 -21.36 -19.45 6.63
CA ASP A 83 -22.71 -19.01 6.96
C ASP A 83 -22.69 -17.85 8.00
N ASP A 84 -22.01 -16.76 7.67
CA ASP A 84 -21.94 -15.56 8.51
C ASP A 84 -22.36 -14.31 7.72
N PRO A 85 -23.51 -13.69 8.04
CA PRO A 85 -24.00 -12.48 7.36
C PRO A 85 -23.03 -11.29 7.40
N ARG A 86 -22.04 -11.32 8.29
CA ARG A 86 -20.98 -10.29 8.36
C ARG A 86 -19.98 -10.43 7.21
N VAL A 87 -19.82 -11.64 6.66
CA VAL A 87 -19.00 -11.90 5.48
C VAL A 87 -19.64 -11.27 4.25
N ASP A 88 -20.97 -11.18 4.19
CA ASP A 88 -21.68 -10.54 3.08
C ASP A 88 -21.54 -9.01 3.03
N GLN A 89 -20.96 -8.39 4.06
CA GLN A 89 -20.79 -6.94 4.10
C GLN A 89 -19.79 -6.47 3.03
N PRO A 90 -20.07 -5.39 2.28
CA PRO A 90 -19.16 -4.84 1.27
C PRO A 90 -17.75 -4.52 1.79
N VAL A 91 -17.64 -4.17 3.07
CA VAL A 91 -16.34 -3.91 3.73
C VAL A 91 -15.54 -5.19 4.02
N ALA A 92 -16.21 -6.34 4.20
CA ALA A 92 -15.60 -7.63 4.48
C ALA A 92 -15.20 -8.37 3.20
N ARG A 93 -16.01 -8.29 2.13
CA ARG A 93 -15.68 -8.84 0.80
C ARG A 93 -14.62 -8.04 0.05
N GLY A 94 -14.41 -6.78 0.45
CA GLY A 94 -13.69 -5.83 -0.39
C GLY A 94 -14.48 -5.45 -1.65
N PRO A 95 -13.94 -4.59 -2.52
CA PRO A 95 -14.58 -4.31 -3.79
C PRO A 95 -14.68 -5.63 -4.56
N VAL A 96 -15.91 -6.06 -4.82
CA VAL A 96 -16.19 -7.04 -5.86
C VAL A 96 -15.78 -6.34 -7.15
N LEU A 97 -14.53 -6.53 -7.57
CA LEU A 97 -13.98 -5.91 -8.78
C LEU A 97 -14.65 -6.58 -9.97
N GLY A 98 -15.87 -6.14 -10.25
CA GLY A 98 -16.48 -6.27 -11.54
C GLY A 98 -15.65 -5.46 -12.53
N LEU A 99 -14.85 -6.14 -13.34
CA LEU A 99 -14.32 -5.57 -14.57
C LEU A 99 -15.53 -5.29 -15.47
N ILE A 100 -15.81 -4.01 -15.73
CA ILE A 100 -16.72 -3.63 -16.80
C ILE A 100 -16.00 -3.99 -18.11
N THR A 101 -16.38 -5.11 -18.70
CA THR A 101 -16.02 -5.47 -20.06
C THR A 101 -17.07 -4.88 -21.01
N GLY A 102 -16.70 -4.66 -22.27
CA GLY A 102 -17.64 -4.14 -23.29
C GLY A 102 -18.88 -5.02 -23.52
N SER A 103 -18.94 -6.21 -22.90
CA SER A 103 -20.04 -7.18 -22.95
C SER A 103 -20.71 -7.48 -21.60
N GLY A 104 -20.30 -6.86 -20.49
CA GLY A 104 -20.89 -7.08 -19.16
C GLY A 104 -19.95 -6.77 -17.99
N VAL A 105 -20.36 -7.12 -16.76
CA VAL A 105 -19.49 -7.06 -15.57
C VAL A 105 -18.90 -8.44 -15.36
N SER A 106 -17.62 -8.63 -15.68
CA SER A 106 -16.91 -9.86 -15.32
C SER A 106 -16.29 -9.71 -13.94
N LEU A 107 -16.64 -10.60 -13.03
CA LEU A 107 -16.02 -10.66 -11.72
C LEU A 107 -14.56 -11.11 -11.89
N ALA A 108 -13.62 -10.46 -11.20
CA ALA A 108 -12.26 -11.00 -11.09
C ALA A 108 -12.34 -12.43 -10.54
N VAL A 109 -11.73 -13.39 -11.23
CA VAL A 109 -11.73 -14.80 -10.83
C VAL A 109 -10.72 -14.95 -9.70
N VAL A 110 -11.13 -15.55 -8.58
CA VAL A 110 -10.20 -15.83 -7.47
C VAL A 110 -9.36 -17.04 -7.85
N ASN A 111 -8.05 -16.96 -7.63
CA ASN A 111 -7.16 -18.10 -7.75
C ASN A 111 -7.43 -19.07 -6.58
N GLU A 112 -8.23 -20.11 -6.86
CA GLU A 112 -8.65 -21.12 -5.87
C GLU A 112 -7.48 -21.95 -5.34
N ASP A 113 -6.35 -22.07 -6.05
CA ASP A 113 -5.15 -22.74 -5.53
C ASP A 113 -4.44 -21.92 -4.42
N LEU A 114 -4.76 -20.62 -4.31
CA LEU A 114 -4.13 -19.69 -3.36
C LEU A 114 -5.06 -19.18 -2.27
N LEU A 115 -6.37 -19.18 -2.50
CA LEU A 115 -7.36 -18.72 -1.54
C LEU A 115 -8.65 -19.54 -1.71
N ASP A 116 -8.62 -20.77 -1.20
CA ASP A 116 -9.81 -21.59 -1.05
C ASP A 116 -9.98 -22.01 0.43
N PRO A 117 -10.99 -21.46 1.14
CA PRO A 117 -11.25 -21.81 2.53
C PRO A 117 -11.63 -23.29 2.74
N THR A 118 -11.90 -24.04 1.68
CA THR A 118 -12.25 -25.46 1.70
C THR A 118 -11.04 -26.41 1.63
N LEU A 119 -9.85 -25.95 1.19
CA LEU A 119 -8.65 -26.76 0.94
C LEU A 119 -7.88 -27.24 2.19
N GLY A 120 -8.39 -26.97 3.39
CA GLY A 120 -8.02 -27.74 4.57
C GLY A 120 -7.60 -26.88 5.75
N LEU A 121 -8.44 -26.89 6.78
CA LEU A 121 -8.04 -26.45 8.10
C LEU A 121 -6.93 -27.36 8.62
N ARG A 122 -6.03 -26.80 9.42
CA ARG A 122 -5.14 -27.58 10.30
C ARG A 122 -5.60 -27.45 11.73
N ALA A 123 -5.60 -28.57 12.43
CA ALA A 123 -6.00 -28.66 13.81
C ALA A 123 -4.82 -28.97 14.72
N GLY A 124 -4.72 -28.22 15.80
CA GLY A 124 -3.80 -28.48 16.89
C GLY A 124 -4.59 -28.86 18.10
N SER A 125 -4.17 -29.93 18.76
CA SER A 125 -4.84 -30.43 19.94
C SER A 125 -3.91 -30.45 21.13
N ALA A 126 -4.47 -30.18 22.30
CA ALA A 126 -3.79 -30.33 23.57
C ALA A 126 -4.74 -31.00 24.57
N SER A 127 -4.21 -31.96 25.32
CA SER A 127 -4.99 -32.65 26.34
C SER A 127 -4.17 -32.91 27.60
N LEU A 128 -4.83 -32.79 28.76
CA LEU A 128 -4.22 -33.11 30.06
C LEU A 128 -5.29 -33.61 31.03
N SER A 129 -4.87 -34.37 32.04
CA SER A 129 -5.72 -34.77 33.16
C SER A 129 -5.04 -34.39 34.49
N ARG A 130 -5.78 -33.80 35.43
CA ARG A 130 -5.28 -33.37 36.74
C ARG A 130 -6.33 -33.54 37.83
N ILE A 131 -5.88 -33.63 39.08
CA ILE A 131 -6.75 -33.73 40.26
C ILE A 131 -7.21 -32.32 40.69
N TYR A 132 -8.43 -32.20 41.21
CA TYR A 132 -8.92 -30.95 41.81
C TYR A 132 -8.15 -30.61 43.10
N PRO A 133 -7.53 -29.42 43.21
CA PRO A 133 -6.68 -29.07 44.34
C PRO A 133 -7.39 -29.06 45.70
N MET A 134 -8.65 -28.61 45.78
CA MET A 134 -9.39 -28.51 47.04
C MET A 134 -10.51 -29.56 47.19
N LEU A 135 -10.76 -30.36 46.14
CA LEU A 135 -11.82 -31.39 46.11
C LEU A 135 -11.30 -32.67 45.46
N GLY A 136 -10.16 -33.19 45.93
CA GLY A 136 -9.48 -34.35 45.32
C GLY A 136 -10.35 -35.62 45.22
N ASN A 137 -11.32 -35.78 46.13
CA ASN A 137 -12.28 -36.90 46.11
C ASN A 137 -13.25 -36.85 44.91
N LEU A 138 -13.37 -35.71 44.21
CA LEU A 138 -14.10 -35.63 42.93
C LEU A 138 -13.34 -36.27 41.77
N GLY A 139 -12.10 -36.71 42.00
CA GLY A 139 -11.26 -37.35 41.01
C GLY A 139 -10.51 -36.35 40.13
N THR A 140 -10.38 -36.69 38.84
CA THR A 140 -9.60 -35.89 37.89
C THR A 140 -10.49 -35.11 36.94
N PHE A 141 -10.11 -33.87 36.65
CA PHE A 141 -10.64 -33.12 35.53
C PHE A 141 -9.75 -33.32 34.31
N ARG A 142 -10.38 -33.32 33.13
CA ARG A 142 -9.71 -33.43 31.84
C ARG A 142 -9.88 -32.13 31.06
N VAL A 143 -8.77 -31.58 30.58
CA VAL A 143 -8.79 -30.49 29.62
C VAL A 143 -8.52 -31.08 28.24
N ARG A 144 -9.39 -30.75 27.29
CA ARG A 144 -9.17 -30.91 25.85
C ARG A 144 -9.30 -29.54 25.20
N ALA A 145 -8.34 -29.17 24.39
CA ALA A 145 -8.33 -27.92 23.67
C ALA A 145 -7.95 -28.21 22.22
N GLU A 146 -8.62 -27.50 21.33
CA GLU A 146 -8.41 -27.58 19.89
C GLU A 146 -8.32 -26.17 19.33
N ALA A 147 -7.43 -25.96 18.38
CA ALA A 147 -7.27 -24.71 17.67
C ALA A 147 -7.18 -25.01 16.18
N LEU A 148 -8.04 -24.37 15.39
CA LEU A 148 -8.08 -24.48 13.95
C LEU A 148 -7.40 -23.27 13.31
N ILE A 149 -6.63 -23.48 12.26
CA ILE A 149 -6.12 -22.43 11.39
C ILE A 149 -6.34 -22.80 9.93
N LEU A 150 -6.55 -21.80 9.07
CA LEU A 150 -6.43 -21.94 7.62
C LEU A 150 -4.93 -22.04 7.27
N ASP A 151 -4.52 -23.13 6.61
CA ASP A 151 -3.15 -23.30 6.08
C ASP A 151 -3.18 -23.55 4.58
N ASP A 152 -3.88 -22.67 3.87
CA ASP A 152 -4.11 -22.79 2.43
C ASP A 152 -3.26 -21.80 1.62
N CYS A 153 -1.99 -22.17 1.40
CA CYS A 153 -1.02 -21.48 0.54
C CYS A 153 -0.94 -19.93 0.60
N TRP A 154 -1.42 -19.31 1.69
CA TRP A 154 -1.31 -17.87 2.00
C TRP A 154 0.11 -17.49 2.44
N ARG A 155 1.08 -17.92 1.65
CA ARG A 155 2.50 -17.87 1.92
C ARG A 155 3.15 -17.01 0.88
N TYR A 156 3.65 -15.90 1.36
CA TYR A 156 4.18 -14.85 0.50
C TYR A 156 5.31 -15.36 -0.42
N GLY A 157 6.22 -16.23 0.06
CA GLY A 157 7.32 -16.78 -0.75
C GLY A 157 6.93 -17.93 -1.69
N GLU A 158 5.70 -18.43 -1.60
CA GLU A 158 5.15 -19.43 -2.53
C GLU A 158 4.25 -18.76 -3.59
N MET A 159 3.84 -17.51 -3.36
CA MET A 159 3.08 -16.73 -4.33
C MET A 159 3.97 -16.31 -5.49
N SER A 160 3.53 -16.66 -6.70
CA SER A 160 4.17 -16.23 -7.93
C SER A 160 3.13 -15.69 -8.90
N TRP A 161 3.51 -14.63 -9.60
CA TRP A 161 2.70 -13.97 -10.61
C TRP A 161 3.28 -14.23 -11.99
N GLN A 162 2.50 -14.82 -12.89
CA GLN A 162 2.92 -15.01 -14.27
C GLN A 162 2.62 -13.76 -15.10
N LEU A 163 3.66 -13.15 -15.64
CA LEU A 163 3.58 -11.99 -16.53
C LEU A 163 4.10 -12.37 -17.92
N GLY A 164 3.22 -13.01 -18.71
CA GLY A 164 3.63 -13.64 -19.97
C GLY A 164 4.47 -14.88 -19.69
N ASP A 165 5.64 -14.99 -20.33
CA ASP A 165 6.58 -16.09 -20.09
C ASP A 165 7.42 -15.93 -18.81
N ASN A 166 7.30 -14.79 -18.12
CA ASN A 166 8.07 -14.48 -16.93
C ASN A 166 7.30 -14.78 -15.65
N THR A 167 7.92 -15.55 -14.75
CA THR A 167 7.40 -15.75 -13.39
C THR A 167 8.01 -14.74 -12.43
N VAL A 168 7.22 -13.80 -11.94
CA VAL A 168 7.60 -12.89 -10.86
C VAL A 168 7.28 -13.54 -9.53
N ARG A 169 8.31 -13.92 -8.76
CA ARG A 169 8.10 -14.33 -7.37
C ARG A 169 7.91 -13.09 -6.50
N LEU A 170 6.94 -13.17 -5.60
CA LEU A 170 6.79 -12.18 -4.56
C LEU A 170 7.90 -12.44 -3.50
N HIS A 171 8.74 -11.44 -3.17
CA HIS A 171 9.88 -11.52 -2.20
C HIS A 171 9.69 -10.84 -0.79
N GLU A 172 8.80 -9.84 -0.64
CA GLU A 172 8.45 -9.16 0.62
C GLU A 172 6.93 -8.95 0.92
N ASN A 173 6.48 -9.10 2.17
CA ASN A 173 5.08 -8.88 2.61
C ASN A 173 4.49 -7.48 2.28
N THR A 174 5.31 -6.54 1.81
CA THR A 174 4.94 -5.21 1.31
C THR A 174 4.34 -5.24 -0.10
N THR A 175 4.58 -6.30 -0.88
CA THR A 175 4.04 -6.39 -2.26
C THR A 175 2.55 -6.71 -2.22
N PRO A 176 1.72 -5.98 -3.00
CA PRO A 176 0.28 -6.24 -3.05
C PRO A 176 0.02 -7.66 -3.58
N ARG A 177 -0.81 -8.42 -2.85
CA ARG A 177 -1.23 -9.79 -3.20
C ARG A 177 -2.38 -9.82 -4.19
N ILE A 178 -3.07 -8.69 -4.35
CA ILE A 178 -4.26 -8.53 -5.20
C ILE A 178 -4.02 -9.07 -6.62
N PRO A 179 -2.91 -8.77 -7.32
CA PRO A 179 -2.68 -9.27 -8.68
C PRO A 179 -2.42 -10.79 -8.79
N VAL A 180 -2.22 -11.47 -7.66
CA VAL A 180 -1.94 -12.91 -7.60
C VAL A 180 -3.17 -13.70 -7.13
N ILE A 181 -3.95 -13.11 -6.22
CA ILE A 181 -5.21 -13.68 -5.73
C ILE A 181 -6.32 -13.51 -6.76
N TYR A 182 -6.35 -12.37 -7.47
CA TYR A 182 -7.37 -12.08 -8.46
C TYR A 182 -6.77 -12.16 -9.86
N GLU A 183 -7.30 -13.09 -10.66
CA GLU A 183 -7.06 -13.13 -12.08
C GLU A 183 -7.96 -12.10 -12.76
N TYR A 184 -7.32 -11.12 -13.39
CA TYR A 184 -7.98 -10.10 -14.17
C TYR A 184 -7.98 -10.52 -15.63
N ASP A 185 -9.14 -10.44 -16.27
CA ASP A 185 -9.23 -10.64 -17.71
C ASP A 185 -8.36 -9.58 -18.41
N LYS A 186 -7.31 -10.04 -19.09
CA LYS A 186 -6.42 -9.15 -19.82
C LYS A 186 -7.20 -8.60 -21.00
N GLN A 187 -7.65 -7.36 -20.89
CA GLN A 187 -8.19 -6.65 -22.05
C GLN A 187 -7.05 -6.28 -22.99
N GLU A 188 -6.61 -7.25 -23.79
CA GLU A 188 -5.52 -7.09 -24.77
C GLU A 188 -5.76 -5.88 -25.66
N GLN A 189 -7.01 -5.60 -26.02
CA GLN A 189 -7.39 -4.42 -26.80
C GLN A 189 -7.04 -3.10 -26.10
N MET A 190 -7.24 -2.99 -24.79
CA MET A 190 -6.86 -1.78 -24.03
C MET A 190 -5.35 -1.67 -23.88
N ALA A 191 -4.64 -2.79 -23.68
CA ALA A 191 -3.19 -2.81 -23.64
C ALA A 191 -2.59 -2.38 -25.00
N THR A 192 -3.12 -2.91 -26.12
CA THR A 192 -2.74 -2.49 -27.47
C THR A 192 -3.06 -1.02 -27.72
N ALA A 193 -4.25 -0.55 -27.32
CA ALA A 193 -4.62 0.87 -27.47
C ALA A 193 -3.70 1.80 -26.68
N TYR A 194 -3.31 1.42 -25.46
CA TYR A 194 -2.35 2.16 -24.67
C TYR A 194 -0.97 2.22 -25.33
N VAL A 195 -0.45 1.07 -25.80
CA VAL A 195 0.82 1.01 -26.52
C VAL A 195 0.76 1.86 -27.79
N GLN A 196 -0.32 1.77 -28.58
CA GLN A 196 -0.50 2.59 -29.77
C GLN A 196 -0.56 4.08 -29.45
N ALA A 197 -1.22 4.48 -28.36
CA ALA A 197 -1.25 5.87 -27.93
C ALA A 197 0.15 6.39 -27.56
N VAL A 198 0.94 5.59 -26.85
CA VAL A 198 2.34 5.93 -26.51
C VAL A 198 3.20 6.04 -27.77
N LEU A 199 3.09 5.07 -28.71
CA LEU A 199 3.82 5.10 -29.97
C LEU A 199 3.41 6.29 -30.84
N ALA A 200 2.13 6.65 -30.85
CA ALA A 200 1.63 7.82 -31.58
C ALA A 200 2.20 9.14 -31.03
N ILE A 201 2.41 9.23 -29.71
CA ILE A 201 3.09 10.38 -29.09
C ILE A 201 4.58 10.37 -29.44
N TYR A 202 5.23 9.21 -29.33
CA TYR A 202 6.66 9.08 -29.56
C TYR A 202 7.07 9.35 -31.01
N TYR A 203 6.27 8.91 -31.98
CA TYR A 203 6.50 9.14 -33.41
C TYR A 203 5.67 10.30 -33.97
N ALA A 204 5.17 11.19 -33.11
CA ALA A 204 4.44 12.35 -33.56
C ALA A 204 5.34 13.23 -34.43
N THR A 205 4.86 13.66 -35.60
CA THR A 205 5.62 14.54 -36.51
C THR A 205 5.92 15.91 -35.90
N PHE A 206 5.21 16.29 -34.84
CA PHE A 206 5.40 17.54 -34.11
C PHE A 206 6.31 17.37 -32.87
N GLN A 207 6.95 16.22 -32.66
CA GLN A 207 7.81 15.96 -31.50
C GLN A 207 8.92 17.02 -31.37
N ASP A 208 9.56 17.39 -32.49
CA ASP A 208 10.60 18.42 -32.50
C ASP A 208 10.07 19.79 -32.02
N ALA A 209 8.81 20.11 -32.34
CA ALA A 209 8.16 21.34 -31.90
C ALA A 209 7.84 21.33 -30.39
N LEU A 210 7.81 20.16 -29.74
CA LEU A 210 7.61 20.03 -28.30
C LEU A 210 8.93 20.05 -27.51
N ARG A 211 10.08 19.94 -28.17
CA ARG A 211 11.40 19.94 -27.53
C ARG A 211 11.65 21.15 -26.61
N PRO A 212 11.19 22.37 -26.93
CA PRO A 212 11.32 23.52 -26.03
C PRO A 212 10.56 23.40 -24.69
N LEU A 213 9.69 22.39 -24.52
CA LEU A 213 8.93 22.21 -23.29
C LEU A 213 9.76 21.67 -22.12
N ASP A 214 10.83 20.90 -22.34
CA ASP A 214 11.63 20.35 -21.23
C ASP A 214 13.12 20.19 -21.52
N ASN A 215 13.57 20.41 -22.76
CA ASN A 215 14.96 20.21 -23.17
C ASN A 215 15.39 21.24 -24.22
N ASP A 216 15.07 22.51 -23.99
CA ASP A 216 15.48 23.58 -24.89
C ASP A 216 17.01 23.74 -24.91
N GLU A 217 17.57 23.82 -26.12
CA GLU A 217 19.02 23.90 -26.34
C GLU A 217 19.63 25.20 -25.82
N GLU A 218 18.90 26.32 -25.83
CA GLU A 218 19.45 27.61 -25.38
C GLU A 218 19.54 27.68 -23.86
N PHE A 219 18.52 27.17 -23.15
CA PHE A 219 18.58 27.00 -21.71
C PHE A 219 19.74 26.10 -21.30
N ILE A 220 19.93 24.97 -21.98
CA ILE A 220 21.05 24.05 -21.71
C ILE A 220 22.39 24.72 -22.01
N ARG A 221 22.53 25.37 -23.18
CA ARG A 221 23.76 26.05 -23.59
C ARG A 221 24.18 27.13 -22.59
N TYR A 222 23.29 28.05 -22.26
CA TYR A 222 23.60 29.14 -21.34
C TYR A 222 23.72 28.65 -19.88
N GLY A 223 22.90 27.67 -19.49
CA GLY A 223 23.01 27.01 -18.19
C GLY A 223 24.37 26.34 -17.99
N GLN A 224 24.95 25.71 -19.03
CA GLN A 224 26.29 25.16 -18.99
C GLN A 224 27.38 26.23 -19.00
N LEU A 225 27.21 27.30 -19.79
CA LEU A 225 28.17 28.38 -19.90
C LEU A 225 28.41 29.10 -18.57
N PHE A 226 27.35 29.32 -17.80
CA PHE A 226 27.39 30.10 -16.55
C PHE A 226 27.07 29.30 -15.28
N GLY A 227 26.81 27.99 -15.38
CA GLY A 227 26.59 27.11 -14.24
C GLY A 227 25.22 27.23 -13.55
N TRP A 228 24.16 27.57 -14.28
CA TRP A 228 22.83 27.85 -13.71
C TRP A 228 21.87 26.65 -13.60
N GLY A 229 22.28 25.47 -14.08
CA GLY A 229 21.45 24.26 -14.10
C GLY A 229 20.86 23.96 -15.48
N GLY A 230 19.80 23.14 -15.51
CA GLY A 230 19.18 22.64 -16.75
C GLY A 230 17.97 23.46 -17.22
N ALA A 231 17.36 23.00 -18.32
CA ALA A 231 16.13 23.60 -18.85
C ALA A 231 14.93 23.39 -17.90
N PRO A 232 14.04 24.39 -17.78
CA PRO A 232 12.80 24.24 -17.03
C PRO A 232 11.83 23.25 -17.72
N ASP A 233 11.03 22.55 -16.91
CA ASP A 233 9.93 21.71 -17.41
C ASP A 233 8.63 22.53 -17.49
N PHE A 234 8.23 22.85 -18.71
CA PHE A 234 7.00 23.54 -19.03
C PHE A 234 5.79 22.61 -19.22
N HIS A 235 5.96 21.28 -19.14
CA HIS A 235 4.85 20.35 -19.39
C HIS A 235 3.66 20.64 -18.47
N PRO A 236 2.47 20.87 -19.05
CA PRO A 236 1.28 21.14 -18.27
C PRO A 236 0.86 19.86 -17.53
N ARG A 237 0.78 19.92 -16.20
CA ARG A 237 0.46 18.76 -15.36
C ARG A 237 -1.00 18.76 -14.93
N LEU A 238 -1.64 17.60 -15.03
CA LEU A 238 -2.91 17.35 -14.37
C LEU A 238 -2.74 17.56 -12.87
N SER A 239 -3.69 18.26 -12.25
CA SER A 239 -3.77 18.30 -10.78
C SER A 239 -3.93 16.88 -10.26
N ARG A 240 -3.22 16.52 -9.19
CA ARG A 240 -3.31 15.17 -8.60
C ARG A 240 -4.78 14.79 -8.39
N PHE A 241 -5.20 13.71 -9.04
CA PHE A 241 -6.50 13.08 -8.83
C PHE A 241 -6.33 11.57 -8.89
N CYS A 242 -7.15 10.84 -8.14
CA CYS A 242 -7.19 9.38 -8.15
C CYS A 242 -8.66 8.96 -8.14
N SER A 243 -9.24 8.87 -9.33
CA SER A 243 -10.64 8.46 -9.51
C SER A 243 -10.79 7.71 -10.83
N LEU A 244 -11.63 6.68 -10.81
CA LEU A 244 -12.06 5.95 -12.00
C LEU A 244 -13.32 6.56 -12.63
N ASP A 245 -13.88 7.61 -12.02
CA ASP A 245 -15.03 8.33 -12.57
C ASP A 245 -14.60 9.12 -13.83
N ARG A 246 -15.15 8.69 -14.97
CA ARG A 246 -14.89 9.30 -16.28
C ARG A 246 -15.33 10.76 -16.35
N ALA A 247 -16.43 11.13 -15.69
CA ALA A 247 -16.92 12.51 -15.70
C ALA A 247 -15.95 13.42 -14.94
N LEU A 248 -15.47 12.97 -13.79
CA LEU A 248 -14.46 13.69 -13.02
C LEU A 248 -13.13 13.78 -13.78
N ALA A 249 -12.68 12.68 -14.40
CA ALA A 249 -11.46 12.68 -15.21
C ALA A 249 -11.57 13.65 -16.40
N GLY A 250 -12.72 13.68 -17.09
CA GLY A 250 -13.01 14.62 -18.17
C GLY A 250 -12.90 16.07 -17.71
N GLN A 251 -13.56 16.42 -16.59
CA GLN A 251 -13.49 17.76 -16.02
C GLN A 251 -12.04 18.19 -15.71
N ARG A 252 -11.20 17.29 -15.19
CA ARG A 252 -9.78 17.60 -14.91
C ARG A 252 -8.96 17.84 -16.18
N VAL A 253 -9.29 17.16 -17.26
CA VAL A 253 -8.65 17.38 -18.57
C VAL A 253 -9.10 18.73 -19.13
N ASP A 254 -10.38 19.06 -19.04
CA ASP A 254 -10.90 20.36 -19.49
C ASP A 254 -10.25 21.52 -18.71
N ASP A 255 -10.14 21.38 -17.39
CA ASP A 255 -9.44 22.35 -16.52
C ASP A 255 -7.95 22.50 -16.91
N LEU A 256 -7.31 21.42 -17.36
CA LEU A 256 -5.93 21.47 -17.86
C LEU A 256 -5.85 22.22 -19.19
N ILE A 257 -6.77 21.95 -20.12
CA ILE A 257 -6.82 22.62 -21.43
C ILE A 257 -6.97 24.13 -21.22
N VAL A 258 -7.87 24.56 -20.34
CA VAL A 258 -8.06 25.98 -20.01
C VAL A 258 -6.77 26.60 -19.43
N ARG A 259 -6.02 25.88 -18.60
CA ARG A 259 -4.72 26.37 -18.08
C ARG A 259 -3.63 26.43 -19.15
N ILE A 260 -3.66 25.53 -20.13
CA ILE A 260 -2.72 25.55 -21.26
C ILE A 260 -2.97 26.78 -22.13
N GLN A 261 -4.25 27.04 -22.44
CA GLN A 261 -4.67 28.19 -23.24
C GLN A 261 -4.41 29.52 -22.50
N GLY A 262 -4.56 29.52 -21.18
CA GLY A 262 -4.51 30.73 -20.37
C GLY A 262 -5.90 31.39 -20.25
N ARG A 263 -6.02 32.36 -19.35
CA ARG A 263 -7.20 33.23 -19.22
C ARG A 263 -6.73 34.69 -19.24
N ASP A 264 -7.65 35.62 -19.46
CA ASP A 264 -7.41 37.08 -19.38
C ASP A 264 -7.00 37.60 -17.98
N ASP A 265 -6.60 36.71 -17.05
CA ASP A 265 -6.08 37.04 -15.73
C ASP A 265 -4.55 36.85 -15.74
N PRO A 266 -3.74 37.86 -15.36
CA PRO A 266 -2.28 37.76 -15.24
C PRO A 266 -1.80 36.60 -14.34
N ARG A 267 -2.63 36.12 -13.40
CA ARG A 267 -2.34 34.97 -12.54
C ARG A 267 -2.65 33.61 -13.20
N ALA A 268 -3.25 33.64 -14.38
CA ALA A 268 -3.63 32.49 -15.19
C ALA A 268 -2.96 32.55 -16.58
N ALA A 269 -1.73 33.07 -16.62
CA ALA A 269 -0.89 33.07 -17.81
C ALA A 269 -0.85 31.67 -18.46
N GLY A 270 -1.16 31.63 -19.76
CA GLY A 270 -1.13 30.40 -20.54
C GLY A 270 0.28 29.83 -20.66
N LEU A 271 0.38 28.62 -21.22
CA LEU A 271 1.67 27.97 -21.44
C LEU A 271 2.61 28.84 -22.30
N ALA A 272 2.08 29.41 -23.39
CA ALA A 272 2.84 30.22 -24.31
C ALA A 272 3.40 31.49 -23.66
N GLU A 273 2.58 32.19 -22.88
CA GLU A 273 3.02 33.37 -22.12
C GLU A 273 4.11 33.01 -21.10
N ARG A 274 3.91 31.94 -20.32
CA ARG A 274 4.89 31.50 -19.31
C ARG A 274 6.23 31.15 -19.94
N MET A 275 6.22 30.47 -21.09
CA MET A 275 7.43 30.15 -21.84
C MET A 275 8.11 31.43 -22.33
N ALA A 276 7.39 32.32 -23.01
CA ALA A 276 7.96 33.57 -23.53
C ALA A 276 8.60 34.41 -22.41
N ARG A 277 7.93 34.58 -21.27
CA ARG A 277 8.49 35.29 -20.10
C ARG A 277 9.74 34.61 -19.54
N SER A 278 9.78 33.28 -19.55
CA SER A 278 10.93 32.52 -19.06
C SER A 278 12.14 32.65 -20.00
N PHE A 279 11.94 32.67 -21.32
CA PHE A 279 13.00 32.95 -22.29
C PHE A 279 13.51 34.39 -22.21
N ILE A 280 12.62 35.38 -22.06
CA ILE A 280 13.02 36.77 -21.81
C ILE A 280 13.93 36.84 -20.58
N GLY A 281 13.50 36.25 -19.46
CA GLY A 281 14.30 36.23 -18.24
C GLY A 281 15.65 35.50 -18.38
N LEU A 282 15.72 34.44 -19.21
CA LEU A 282 16.99 33.80 -19.55
C LEU A 282 17.90 34.76 -20.30
N TYR A 283 17.41 35.41 -21.36
CA TYR A 283 18.21 36.30 -22.20
C TYR A 283 18.70 37.54 -21.45
N GLU A 284 17.83 38.16 -20.64
CA GLU A 284 18.21 39.29 -19.78
C GLU A 284 19.32 38.90 -18.82
N ARG A 285 19.24 37.70 -18.23
CA ARG A 285 20.29 37.19 -17.34
C ARG A 285 21.61 36.96 -18.07
N VAL A 286 21.58 36.40 -19.29
CA VAL A 286 22.79 36.23 -20.12
C VAL A 286 23.42 37.56 -20.47
N ILE A 287 22.63 38.56 -20.84
CA ILE A 287 23.12 39.91 -21.14
C ILE A 287 23.86 40.49 -19.93
N GLN A 288 23.25 40.43 -18.74
CA GLN A 288 23.88 40.92 -17.50
C GLN A 288 25.22 40.26 -17.20
N GLU A 289 25.34 38.96 -17.48
CA GLU A 289 26.57 38.21 -17.20
C GLU A 289 27.66 38.50 -18.24
N TYR A 290 27.29 38.70 -19.51
CA TYR A 290 28.23 39.21 -20.51
C TYR A 290 28.69 40.63 -20.20
N GLU A 291 27.79 41.54 -19.79
CA GLU A 291 28.16 42.89 -19.36
C GLU A 291 29.14 42.83 -18.17
N THR A 292 28.86 41.97 -17.18
CA THR A 292 29.75 41.76 -16.02
C THR A 292 31.13 41.23 -16.43
N LEU A 293 31.20 40.31 -17.41
CA LEU A 293 32.47 39.77 -17.91
C LEU A 293 33.26 40.78 -18.73
N ILE A 294 32.59 41.63 -19.51
CA ILE A 294 33.23 42.71 -20.28
C ILE A 294 33.91 43.71 -19.33
N ASP A 295 33.26 44.01 -18.22
CA ASP A 295 33.76 44.96 -17.21
C ASP A 295 34.70 44.31 -16.17
N ALA A 296 35.01 43.00 -16.30
CA ALA A 296 35.86 42.28 -15.36
C ALA A 296 37.33 42.72 -15.44
N GLU A 297 38.09 42.54 -14.35
CA GLU A 297 39.51 42.90 -14.30
C GLU A 297 40.39 41.70 -13.89
N PRO A 298 41.40 41.29 -14.69
CA PRO A 298 41.79 41.87 -15.98
C PRO A 298 40.73 41.65 -17.08
N PRO A 299 40.60 42.59 -18.04
CA PRO A 299 39.58 42.50 -19.08
C PRO A 299 39.82 41.30 -19.99
N PRO A 300 38.74 40.71 -20.55
CA PRO A 300 38.85 39.71 -21.60
C PRO A 300 39.57 40.29 -22.84
N SER A 301 39.98 39.41 -23.74
CA SER A 301 40.58 39.85 -25.01
C SER A 301 39.57 40.64 -25.84
N ALA A 302 40.05 41.56 -26.69
CA ALA A 302 39.19 42.36 -27.56
C ALA A 302 38.31 41.49 -28.48
N GLY A 303 38.77 40.29 -28.86
CA GLY A 303 37.98 39.33 -29.63
C GLY A 303 36.82 38.73 -28.85
N GLU A 304 37.02 38.41 -27.56
CA GLU A 304 35.97 37.92 -26.66
C GLU A 304 34.93 39.01 -26.38
N ILE A 305 35.37 40.24 -26.15
CA ILE A 305 34.47 41.39 -25.96
C ILE A 305 33.58 41.59 -27.19
N ALA A 306 34.15 41.56 -28.40
CA ALA A 306 33.38 41.70 -29.63
C ALA A 306 32.37 40.57 -29.84
N ALA A 307 32.74 39.33 -29.48
CA ALA A 307 31.84 38.18 -29.56
C ALA A 307 30.67 38.31 -28.57
N MET A 308 30.93 38.70 -27.32
CA MET A 308 29.89 38.93 -26.31
C MET A 308 28.94 40.07 -26.71
N GLN A 309 29.46 41.18 -27.25
CA GLN A 309 28.63 42.29 -27.74
C GLN A 309 27.73 41.88 -28.92
N ALA A 310 28.23 41.03 -29.82
CA ALA A 310 27.43 40.49 -30.92
C ALA A 310 26.29 39.59 -30.40
N ASP A 311 26.58 38.71 -29.43
CA ASP A 311 25.56 37.87 -28.79
C ASP A 311 24.51 38.70 -28.05
N ILE A 312 24.92 39.74 -27.30
CA ILE A 312 24.00 40.70 -26.65
C ILE A 312 23.03 41.30 -27.68
N GLY A 313 23.55 41.75 -28.83
CA GLY A 313 22.71 42.31 -29.90
C GLY A 313 21.67 41.32 -30.44
N GLN A 314 22.03 40.04 -30.59
CA GLN A 314 21.09 39.00 -31.02
C GLN A 314 20.05 38.67 -29.94
N LEU A 315 20.46 38.61 -28.68
CA LEU A 315 19.58 38.36 -27.55
C LEU A 315 18.55 39.47 -27.40
N GLN A 316 18.93 40.73 -27.59
CA GLN A 316 18.01 41.86 -27.53
C GLN A 316 16.93 41.76 -28.62
N GLN A 317 17.29 41.37 -29.85
CA GLN A 317 16.32 41.15 -30.93
C GLN A 317 15.33 40.01 -30.60
N LYS A 318 15.79 38.95 -29.93
CA LYS A 318 14.91 37.86 -29.48
C LYS A 318 13.96 38.32 -28.38
N ILE A 319 14.44 39.11 -27.42
CA ILE A 319 13.61 39.73 -26.37
C ILE A 319 12.52 40.59 -27.03
N ASP A 320 12.87 41.44 -27.99
CA ASP A 320 11.91 42.29 -28.69
C ASP A 320 10.84 41.46 -29.42
N THR A 321 11.25 40.37 -30.07
CA THR A 321 10.33 39.43 -30.75
C THR A 321 9.36 38.78 -29.75
N LEU A 322 9.86 38.33 -28.60
CA LEU A 322 9.04 37.71 -27.56
C LEU A 322 8.10 38.73 -26.90
N ASN A 323 8.53 39.97 -26.70
CA ASN A 323 7.67 41.05 -26.20
C ASN A 323 6.55 41.40 -27.18
N GLN A 324 6.84 41.42 -28.49
CA GLN A 324 5.80 41.59 -29.53
C GLN A 324 4.80 40.43 -29.50
N PHE A 325 5.29 39.20 -29.36
CA PHE A 325 4.42 38.03 -29.22
C PHE A 325 3.53 38.11 -27.97
N LEU A 326 4.09 38.48 -26.82
CA LEU A 326 3.31 38.67 -25.59
C LEU A 326 2.20 39.72 -25.78
N ALA A 327 2.49 40.83 -26.48
CA ALA A 327 1.48 41.84 -26.79
C ALA A 327 0.34 41.31 -27.68
N THR A 328 0.57 40.27 -28.49
CA THR A 328 -0.50 39.62 -29.26
C THR A 328 -1.39 38.69 -28.42
N LEU A 329 -0.93 38.26 -27.25
CA LEU A 329 -1.70 37.40 -26.34
C LEU A 329 -2.57 38.21 -25.36
N GLU A 330 -2.24 39.48 -25.15
CA GLU A 330 -2.99 40.42 -24.28
C GLU A 330 -4.14 41.15 -25.01
N ASN A 331 -4.31 40.93 -26.32
CA ASN A 331 -5.41 41.47 -27.16
C ASN A 331 -6.41 40.39 -27.55
#